data_AF-A0A4Q2XME7-F1
#
_entry.id   AF-A0A4Q2XME7-F1
#
_cell.length_a   1.000
_cell.length_b   1.000
_cell.length_c   1.000
_cell.angle_alpha   90.00
_cell.angle_beta   90.00
_cell.angle_gamma   90.00
#
_symmetry.space_group_name_H-M   'P 1'
#
loop_
_entity.id
_entity.type
_entity.pdbx_description
1 polymer ?
#
loop_
_entity_poly.entity_id
_entity_poly.type
_entity_poly.pdbx_seq_one_letter_code
_entity_poly.pdbx_strand_id
1 'polypeptide(L)'
;MLIVVSEPGEQRYEADFRKQGEAWRQTAEKGSFAATVIGMEPEGEGGDRAALEKSLAATPKDGGDLWLVWIGHGSYDGRTANFNLRGRDIS
;
A
#
# COMPACT_ATOMS: atom_id res chain seq x y z
N MET A 1 8.65 1.25 -7.44
CA MET A 1 7.92 0.25 -6.64
C MET A 1 6.94 0.98 -5.73
N LEU A 2 5.72 0.49 -5.62
CA LEU A 2 4.71 0.98 -4.69
C LEU A 2 4.39 -0.14 -3.70
N ILE A 3 4.47 0.15 -2.41
CA ILE A 3 4.15 -0.78 -1.31
C ILE A 3 2.94 -0.20 -0.60
N VAL A 4 1.84 -0.94 -0.57
CA VAL A 4 0.56 -0.51 0.00
C VAL A 4 0.20 -1.42 1.15
N VAL A 5 0.11 -0.85 2.35
CA VAL A 5 -0.24 -1.55 3.58
C VAL A 5 -1.68 -1.19 3.96
N SER A 6 -2.55 -2.18 4.11
CA SER A 6 -3.94 -1.97 4.53
C SER A 6 -4.04 -1.60 6.01
N GLU A 7 -5.23 -1.18 6.43
CA GLU A 7 -5.58 -1.20 7.85
C GLU A 7 -5.55 -2.66 8.37
N PRO A 8 -5.05 -2.93 9.59
CA PRO A 8 -4.86 -4.31 10.05
C PRO A 8 -6.17 -5.04 10.36
N GLY A 9 -7.29 -4.33 10.51
CA GLY A 9 -8.59 -4.87 10.91
C GLY A 9 -8.63 -5.29 12.39
N GLU A 10 -7.69 -6.13 12.80
CA GLU A 10 -7.41 -6.45 14.20
C GLU A 10 -5.99 -6.00 14.58
N GLN A 11 -5.85 -5.41 15.76
CA GLN A 11 -4.57 -4.84 16.24
C GLN A 11 -3.39 -5.84 16.20
N ARG A 12 -3.65 -7.15 16.39
CA ARG A 12 -2.62 -8.19 16.36
C ARG A 12 -1.87 -8.29 15.02
N TYR A 13 -2.50 -7.91 13.91
CA TYR A 13 -1.89 -7.98 12.58
C TYR A 13 -1.04 -6.76 12.24
N GLU A 14 -1.17 -5.66 12.99
CA GLU A 14 -0.47 -4.41 12.71
C GLU A 14 1.05 -4.59 12.67
N ALA A 15 1.61 -5.26 13.68
CA ALA A 15 3.05 -5.47 13.78
C ALA A 15 3.59 -6.30 12.61
N ASP A 16 2.86 -7.34 12.20
CA ASP A 16 3.26 -8.21 11.09
C ASP A 16 3.18 -7.48 9.75
N PHE A 17 2.15 -6.67 9.52
CA PHE A 17 2.01 -5.89 8.29
C PHE A 17 3.10 -4.82 8.18
N ARG A 18 3.40 -4.11 9.28
CA ARG A 18 4.50 -3.14 9.31
C ARG A 18 5.86 -3.81 9.09
N LYS A 19 6.09 -4.98 9.69
CA LYS A 19 7.32 -5.76 9.48
C LYS A 19 7.48 -6.18 8.02
N GLN A 20 6.40 -6.61 7.37
CA GLN A 20 6.42 -6.97 5.95
C GLN A 20 6.67 -5.74 5.06
N GLY A 21 6.00 -4.62 5.33
CA GLY A 21 6.21 -3.38 4.59
C GLY A 21 7.65 -2.87 4.70
N GLU A 22 8.23 -2.93 5.90
CA GLU A 22 9.62 -2.57 6.14
C GLU A 22 10.60 -3.51 5.42
N ALA A 23 10.34 -4.82 5.41
CA ALA A 23 11.17 -5.77 4.68
C ALA A 23 11.19 -5.50 3.16
N TRP A 24 10.04 -5.12 2.58
CA TRP A 24 9.96 -4.72 1.18
C TRP A 24 10.66 -3.39 0.92
N ARG A 25 10.52 -2.40 1.81
CA ARG A 25 11.24 -1.12 1.73
C ARG A 25 12.76 -1.34 1.69
N GLN A 26 13.30 -2.15 2.61
CA GLN A 26 14.72 -2.50 2.64
C GLN A 26 15.18 -3.28 1.39
N THR A 27 14.30 -4.12 0.83
CA THR A 27 14.61 -4.85 -0.40
C THR A 27 14.71 -3.91 -1.59
N ALA A 28 13.81 -2.92 -1.68
CA ALA A 28 13.88 -1.90 -2.71
C ALA A 28 15.16 -1.06 -2.60
N GLU A 29 15.54 -0.64 -1.39
CA GLU A 29 16.79 0.08 -1.13
C GLU A 29 18.03 -0.72 -1.57
N LYS A 30 18.12 -1.99 -1.18
CA LYS A 30 19.23 -2.89 -1.58
C LYS A 30 19.28 -3.08 -3.09
N GLY A 31 18.13 -3.13 -3.75
CA GLY A 31 18.02 -3.23 -5.20
C GLY A 31 18.20 -1.91 -5.96
N SER A 32 18.43 -0.79 -5.24
CA SER A 32 18.47 0.56 -5.84
C SER A 32 17.19 0.93 -6.61
N PHE A 33 16.04 0.43 -6.16
CA PHE A 33 14.72 0.79 -6.69
C PHE A 33 14.11 1.91 -5.86
N ALA A 34 13.56 2.93 -6.53
CA ALA A 34 12.71 3.91 -5.86
C ALA A 34 11.44 3.21 -5.34
N ALA A 35 11.21 3.30 -4.03
CA ALA A 35 10.01 2.78 -3.37
C ALA A 35 9.20 3.90 -2.73
N THR A 36 7.89 3.84 -2.89
CA THR A 36 6.92 4.63 -2.11
C THR A 36 6.12 3.68 -1.25
N VAL A 37 6.03 3.97 0.04
CA VAL A 37 5.28 3.18 1.02
C VAL A 37 4.04 3.97 1.44
N ILE A 38 2.88 3.34 1.36
CA ILE A 38 1.57 3.88 1.75
C ILE A 38 1.01 2.99 2.86
N GLY A 39 0.34 3.58 3.86
CA GLY A 39 -0.23 2.81 4.97
C GLY A 39 0.64 2.69 6.22
N MET A 40 1.92 3.11 6.18
CA MET A 40 2.85 3.02 7.33
C MET A 40 3.14 4.36 8.01
N GLU A 41 3.02 5.46 7.28
CA GLU A 41 3.11 6.82 7.82
C GLU A 41 1.75 7.29 8.37
N PRO A 42 1.69 8.37 9.17
CA PRO A 42 0.43 8.98 9.59
C PRO A 42 -0.50 9.23 8.39
N GLU A 43 -1.79 9.02 8.58
CA GLU A 43 -2.79 9.22 7.53
C GLU A 43 -2.79 10.69 7.07
N GLY A 44 -2.58 10.90 5.77
CA GLY A 44 -2.62 12.22 5.15
C GLY A 44 -4.04 12.65 4.82
N GLU A 45 -4.19 13.91 4.40
CA GLU A 45 -5.47 14.44 3.94
C GLU A 45 -6.01 13.62 2.75
N GLY A 46 -7.22 13.06 2.89
CA GLY A 46 -7.87 12.22 1.87
C GLY A 46 -7.57 10.72 1.95
N GLY A 47 -6.78 10.27 2.94
CA GLY A 47 -6.52 8.85 3.22
C GLY A 47 -5.56 8.17 2.24
N ASP A 48 -5.33 6.87 2.45
CA ASP A 48 -4.31 6.11 1.71
C ASP A 48 -4.66 5.95 0.22
N ARG A 49 -5.95 5.95 -0.15
CA ARG A 49 -6.37 5.94 -1.56
C ARG A 49 -5.90 7.18 -2.33
N ALA A 50 -6.00 8.37 -1.72
CA ALA A 50 -5.55 9.60 -2.38
C ALA A 50 -4.02 9.58 -2.60
N ALA A 51 -3.27 9.05 -1.63
CA ALA A 51 -1.84 8.83 -1.76
C ALA A 51 -1.52 7.84 -2.89
N LEU A 52 -2.26 6.73 -2.99
CA LEU A 52 -2.10 5.73 -4.05
C LEU A 52 -2.39 6.32 -5.44
N GLU A 53 -3.50 7.01 -5.62
CA GLU A 53 -3.87 7.66 -6.88
C GLU A 53 -2.79 8.66 -7.32
N LYS A 54 -2.26 9.46 -6.38
CA LYS A 54 -1.17 10.40 -6.64
C LYS A 54 0.13 9.70 -7.05
N SER A 55 0.52 8.63 -6.35
CA SER A 55 1.73 7.86 -6.67
C SER A 55 1.65 7.16 -8.02
N LEU A 56 0.48 6.60 -8.36
CA LEU A 56 0.24 6.00 -9.68
C LEU A 56 0.28 7.06 -10.79
N ALA A 57 -0.34 8.22 -10.57
CA ALA A 57 -0.33 9.32 -11.54
C ALA A 57 1.07 9.87 -11.82
N ALA A 58 1.95 9.85 -10.82
CA ALA A 58 3.35 10.26 -10.93
C ALA A 58 4.28 9.19 -11.53
N THR A 59 3.80 7.94 -11.70
CA THR A 59 4.60 6.87 -12.27
C THR A 59 4.78 7.08 -13.78
N PRO A 60 6.01 6.99 -14.33
CA PRO A 60 6.25 7.05 -15.76
C PRO A 60 5.39 6.04 -16.53
N LYS A 61 4.81 6.47 -17.64
CA LYS A 61 3.90 5.65 -18.47
C LYS A 61 4.60 5.07 -19.71
N ASP A 62 5.81 5.52 -19.99
CA ASP A 62 6.64 5.17 -21.11
C ASP A 62 7.72 4.14 -20.71
N GLY A 63 7.31 2.87 -20.69
CA GLY A 63 8.21 1.73 -20.51
C GLY A 63 8.65 1.46 -19.06
N GLY A 64 9.14 0.24 -18.84
CA GLY A 64 9.57 -0.27 -17.53
C GLY A 64 8.50 -1.03 -16.76
N ASP A 65 8.92 -1.75 -15.72
CA ASP A 65 8.05 -2.54 -14.85
C ASP A 65 7.66 -1.74 -13.59
N LEU A 66 6.35 -1.62 -13.33
CA LEU A 66 5.85 -1.15 -12.04
C LEU A 66 5.56 -2.33 -11.12
N TRP A 67 6.35 -2.44 -10.05
CA TRP A 67 6.06 -3.36 -8.95
C TRP A 67 5.07 -2.71 -7.98
N LEU A 68 3.93 -3.38 -7.78
CA LEU A 68 2.91 -3.02 -6.81
C LEU A 68 2.76 -4.16 -5.79
N VAL A 69 3.12 -3.88 -4.54
CA VAL A 69 3.11 -4.85 -3.44
C VAL A 69 1.98 -4.50 -2.50
N TRP A 70 1.03 -5.42 -2.33
CA TRP A 70 -0.11 -5.27 -1.44
C TRP A 70 0.11 -6.11 -0.18
N ILE A 71 0.01 -5.49 0.98
CA ILE A 71 0.18 -6.13 2.29
C ILE A 71 -1.05 -5.80 3.11
N GLY A 72 -1.86 -6.79 3.42
CA GLY A 72 -3.11 -6.50 4.11
C GLY A 72 -4.07 -7.66 4.14
N HIS A 73 -5.28 -7.34 4.59
CA HIS A 73 -6.43 -8.23 4.49
C HIS A 73 -7.50 -7.60 3.60
N GLY A 74 -8.23 -8.45 2.87
CA GLY A 74 -9.40 -8.05 2.12
C GLY A 74 -10.69 -8.46 2.83
N SER A 75 -11.77 -7.71 2.61
CA SER A 75 -13.11 -8.09 3.08
C SER A 75 -14.06 -8.25 1.89
N TYR A 76 -15.07 -9.12 2.03
CA TYR A 76 -16.09 -9.36 1.00
C TYR A 76 -17.46 -9.53 1.65
N ASP A 77 -18.42 -8.69 1.26
CA ASP A 77 -19.78 -8.68 1.83
C ASP A 77 -20.79 -9.51 1.01
N GLY A 78 -20.33 -10.23 -0.01
CA GLY A 78 -21.19 -10.94 -0.98
C GLY A 78 -21.52 -10.11 -2.23
N ARG A 79 -21.10 -8.84 -2.29
CA ARG A 79 -21.30 -7.95 -3.43
C ARG A 79 -20.04 -7.16 -3.81
N THR A 80 -19.34 -6.62 -2.82
CA THR A 80 -18.15 -5.76 -2.98
C THR A 80 -16.97 -6.37 -2.25
N ALA A 81 -15.82 -6.43 -2.92
CA ALA A 81 -14.54 -6.82 -2.34
C ALA A 81 -13.70 -5.58 -2.06
N ASN A 82 -13.23 -5.45 -0.82
CA ASN A 82 -12.42 -4.33 -0.32
C ASN A 82 -11.00 -4.82 -0.01
N PHE A 83 -10.00 -3.95 -0.20
CA PHE A 83 -8.64 -4.14 0.31
C PHE A 83 -8.46 -3.50 1.70
N ASN A 84 -9.41 -2.68 2.15
CA ASN A 84 -9.42 -2.05 3.46
C ASN A 84 -8.23 -1.09 3.67
N LEU A 85 -8.01 -0.17 2.73
CA LEU A 85 -7.14 0.99 2.95
C LEU A 85 -7.62 1.84 4.13
N ARG A 86 -6.71 2.56 4.80
CA ARG A 86 -7.13 3.57 5.78
C ARG A 86 -7.85 4.72 5.05
N GLY A 87 -9.04 5.05 5.54
CA GLY A 87 -9.93 5.99 4.87
C GLY A 87 -10.77 5.31 3.77
N ARG A 88 -10.97 6.01 2.64
CA ARG A 88 -11.79 5.49 1.53
C ARG A 88 -11.04 4.40 0.78
N ASP A 89 -11.69 3.25 0.57
CA ASP A 89 -11.09 2.14 -0.17
C ASP A 89 -11.13 2.31 -1.70
N ILE A 90 -10.49 1.40 -2.44
CA ILE A 90 -10.38 1.39 -3.91
C ILE A 90 -11.62 0.88 -4.65
N SER A 91 -12.48 0.10 -4.01
CA SER A 91 -13.69 -0.49 -4.61
C SER A 91 -14.85 0.50 -4.78
#